data_AF-A0A7C3R178-F1
#
_entry.id   AF-A0A7C3R178-F1
#
_cell.length_a   1.000
_cell.length_b   1.000
_cell.length_c   1.000
_cell.angle_alpha   90.00
_cell.angle_beta   90.00
_cell.angle_gamma   90.00
#
_symmetry.space_group_name_H-M   'P 1'
#
loop_
_entity.id
_entity.type
_entity.pdbx_description
1 polymer ?
#
loop_
_entity_poly.entity_id
_entity_poly.type
_entity_poly.pdbx_seq_one_letter_code
_entity_poly.pdbx_strand_id
1 'polypeptide(L)'
;MNDNELVADKYSIARIHYNIRFKKLLKNIYNCYEIMITDGIELSKNENKIRDILVDKYLSSKIKKYEFKKEEDNNLGRVDIYIIDTFEDKKPNFIIECKLLDEKNLKGKDGLNGKYIQNGIFRFLTEHYFLENNFKTNSMIAFIVANIDIENNIADINELSKKNFNNLVEITQKITLDEENIYKSSY
;
A
#
# COMPACT_ATOMS: atom_id res chain seq x y z
N MET A 1 23.15 -14.49 28.33
CA MET A 1 22.24 -13.93 27.32
C MET A 1 22.96 -12.75 26.71
N ASN A 2 23.25 -12.81 25.41
CA ASN A 2 24.16 -11.87 24.76
C ASN A 2 23.40 -10.59 24.38
N ASP A 3 23.96 -9.39 24.56
CA ASP A 3 23.25 -8.13 24.30
C ASP A 3 22.73 -8.02 22.85
N ASN A 4 23.42 -8.64 21.89
CA ASN A 4 23.00 -8.72 20.49
C ASN A 4 21.72 -9.54 20.28
N GLU A 5 21.51 -10.59 21.08
CA GLU A 5 20.32 -11.43 21.03
C GLU A 5 19.10 -10.64 21.54
N LEU A 6 19.31 -9.88 22.61
CA LEU A 6 18.27 -9.05 23.24
C LEU A 6 17.84 -7.85 22.35
N VAL A 7 18.75 -7.31 21.54
CA VAL A 7 18.45 -6.24 20.56
C VAL A 7 17.71 -6.79 19.34
N ALA A 8 18.11 -7.97 18.83
CA ALA A 8 17.44 -8.62 17.72
C ALA A 8 15.98 -9.00 18.05
N ASP A 9 15.75 -9.50 19.27
CA ASP A 9 14.41 -9.85 19.76
C ASP A 9 13.51 -8.62 19.92
N LYS A 10 14.06 -7.51 20.43
CA LYS A 10 13.31 -6.24 20.51
C LYS A 10 12.93 -5.72 19.13
N TYR A 11 13.83 -5.82 18.16
CA TYR A 11 13.58 -5.39 16.79
C TYR A 11 12.51 -6.25 16.10
N SER A 12 12.57 -7.57 16.28
CA SER A 12 11.59 -8.50 15.71
C SER A 12 10.18 -8.24 16.27
N ILE A 13 10.05 -8.04 17.59
CA ILE A 13 8.79 -7.69 18.24
C ILE A 13 8.26 -6.35 17.73
N ALA A 14 9.12 -5.32 17.62
CA ALA A 14 8.72 -4.02 17.12
C ALA A 14 8.20 -4.09 15.67
N ARG A 15 8.84 -4.90 14.82
CA ARG A 15 8.39 -5.16 13.45
C ARG A 15 7.03 -5.86 13.41
N ILE A 16 6.83 -6.88 14.26
CA ILE A 16 5.55 -7.59 14.37
C ILE A 16 4.44 -6.60 14.78
N HIS A 17 4.68 -5.78 15.80
CA HIS A 17 3.72 -4.76 16.25
C HIS A 17 3.44 -3.70 15.18
N TYR A 18 4.46 -3.29 14.41
CA TYR A 18 4.27 -2.39 13.27
C TYR A 18 3.34 -3.02 12.22
N ASN A 19 3.62 -4.24 11.79
CA ASN A 19 2.84 -4.94 10.77
C ASN A 19 1.39 -5.16 11.20
N ILE A 20 1.16 -5.55 12.47
CA ILE A 20 -0.19 -5.72 13.02
C ILE A 20 -0.97 -4.40 12.99
N ARG A 21 -0.34 -3.30 13.44
CA ARG A 21 -0.98 -1.98 13.41
C ARG A 21 -1.26 -1.54 11.98
N PHE A 22 -0.31 -1.72 11.08
CA PHE A 22 -0.47 -1.29 9.70
C PHE A 22 -1.59 -2.07 9.00
N LYS A 23 -1.62 -3.39 9.17
CA LYS A 23 -2.70 -4.23 8.64
C LYS A 23 -4.07 -3.84 9.19
N LYS A 24 -4.17 -3.54 10.49
CA LYS A 24 -5.41 -3.03 11.11
C LYS A 24 -5.83 -1.69 10.51
N LEU A 25 -4.87 -0.79 10.26
CA LEU A 25 -5.12 0.49 9.61
C LEU A 25 -5.63 0.28 8.17
N LEU A 26 -5.03 -0.60 7.39
CA LEU A 26 -5.49 -0.93 6.02
C LEU A 26 -6.93 -1.44 6.00
N LYS A 27 -7.32 -2.29 6.96
CA LYS A 27 -8.72 -2.70 7.13
C LYS A 27 -9.66 -1.52 7.42
N ASN A 28 -9.25 -0.62 8.31
CA ASN A 28 -10.05 0.57 8.62
C ASN A 28 -10.19 1.49 7.41
N ILE A 29 -9.14 1.63 6.59
CA ILE A 29 -9.17 2.38 5.34
C ILE A 29 -10.13 1.72 4.34
N TYR A 30 -10.06 0.40 4.17
CA TYR A 30 -11.00 -0.35 3.34
C TYR A 30 -12.45 -0.16 3.80
N ASN A 31 -12.72 -0.26 5.10
CA ASN A 31 -14.06 0.00 5.65
C ASN A 31 -14.53 1.43 5.37
N CYS A 32 -13.64 2.43 5.40
CA CYS A 32 -13.96 3.79 5.03
C CYS A 32 -14.31 3.92 3.54
N TYR A 33 -13.61 3.18 2.68
CA TYR A 33 -13.93 3.09 1.25
C TYR A 33 -15.31 2.45 1.01
N GLU A 34 -15.64 1.35 1.70
CA GLU A 34 -16.97 0.72 1.62
C GLU A 34 -18.10 1.69 2.02
N ILE A 35 -17.88 2.50 3.06
CA ILE A 35 -18.85 3.56 3.44
C ILE A 35 -18.95 4.61 2.33
N MET A 36 -17.83 5.02 1.73
CA MET A 36 -17.83 5.97 0.61
C MET A 36 -18.65 5.46 -0.59
N ILE A 37 -18.58 4.16 -0.90
CA ILE A 37 -19.41 3.54 -1.93
C ILE A 37 -20.88 3.52 -1.51
N THR A 38 -21.16 3.17 -0.26
CA THR A 38 -22.52 3.13 0.29
C THR A 38 -23.20 4.50 0.28
N ASP A 39 -22.44 5.57 0.50
CA ASP A 39 -22.91 6.95 0.43
C ASP A 39 -23.21 7.41 -1.01
N GLY A 40 -22.95 6.57 -2.02
CA GLY A 40 -23.22 6.86 -3.42
C GLY A 40 -22.23 7.84 -4.05
N ILE A 41 -21.01 7.93 -3.52
CA ILE A 41 -19.95 8.76 -4.12
C ILE A 41 -19.54 8.16 -5.47
N GLU A 42 -19.67 8.96 -6.52
CA GLU A 42 -19.23 8.57 -7.85
C GLU A 42 -17.69 8.53 -7.92
N LEU A 43 -17.15 7.34 -8.21
CA LEU A 43 -15.72 7.16 -8.39
C LEU A 43 -15.29 7.69 -9.75
N SER A 44 -14.51 8.76 -9.74
CA SER A 44 -13.86 9.25 -10.96
C SER A 44 -12.78 8.26 -11.44
N LYS A 45 -12.45 8.24 -12.75
CA LYS A 45 -11.30 7.48 -13.28
C LYS A 45 -9.95 8.17 -13.03
N ASN A 46 -9.83 8.87 -11.90
CA ASN A 46 -8.65 9.63 -11.51
C ASN A 46 -8.27 9.26 -10.08
N GLU A 47 -7.08 8.65 -9.95
CA GLU A 47 -6.47 8.18 -8.70
C GLU A 47 -6.50 9.23 -7.60
N ASN A 48 -6.01 10.43 -7.90
CA ASN A 48 -5.90 11.54 -6.95
C ASN A 48 -7.27 12.00 -6.46
N LYS A 49 -8.26 12.09 -7.35
CA LYS A 49 -9.62 12.48 -6.95
C LYS A 49 -10.27 11.47 -6.01
N ILE A 50 -10.12 10.16 -6.28
CA ILE A 50 -10.65 9.12 -5.37
C ILE A 50 -9.94 9.23 -4.01
N ARG A 51 -8.60 9.28 -4.03
CA ARG A 51 -7.76 9.42 -2.83
C ARG A 51 -8.17 10.63 -2.00
N ASP A 52 -8.34 11.79 -2.62
CA ASP A 52 -8.64 13.04 -1.93
C ASP A 52 -10.01 12.95 -1.23
N ILE A 53 -11.03 12.41 -1.89
CA ILE A 53 -12.35 12.22 -1.28
C ILE A 53 -12.26 11.24 -0.11
N LEU A 54 -11.58 10.10 -0.31
CA LEU A 54 -11.40 9.09 0.72
C LEU A 54 -10.72 9.70 1.95
N VAL A 55 -9.61 10.41 1.78
CA VAL A 55 -8.84 11.03 2.86
C VAL A 55 -9.63 12.12 3.57
N ASP A 56 -10.18 13.08 2.83
CA ASP A 56 -10.79 14.29 3.39
C ASP A 56 -12.13 14.00 4.07
N LYS A 57 -12.97 13.18 3.44
CA LYS A 57 -14.34 12.93 3.92
C LYS A 57 -14.44 11.73 4.84
N TYR A 58 -13.58 10.72 4.68
CA TYR A 58 -13.74 9.45 5.38
C TYR A 58 -12.61 9.15 6.35
N LEU A 59 -11.34 9.13 5.92
CA LEU A 59 -10.23 8.72 6.80
C LEU A 59 -10.05 9.70 7.96
N SER A 60 -9.93 10.99 7.66
CA SER A 60 -9.72 12.04 8.67
C SER A 60 -10.91 12.20 9.63
N SER A 61 -12.12 11.91 9.15
CA SER A 61 -13.34 12.01 9.96
C SER A 61 -13.58 10.77 10.83
N LYS A 62 -13.23 9.57 10.35
CA LYS A 62 -13.58 8.29 11.01
C LYS A 62 -12.41 7.63 11.75
N ILE A 63 -11.17 7.86 11.34
CA ILE A 63 -9.98 7.21 11.93
C ILE A 63 -9.16 8.21 12.75
N LYS A 64 -9.66 8.57 13.93
CA LYS A 64 -9.08 9.64 14.76
C LYS A 64 -7.67 9.35 15.32
N LYS A 65 -7.23 8.08 15.33
CA LYS A 65 -5.89 7.69 15.78
C LYS A 65 -4.77 8.20 14.87
N TYR A 66 -5.10 8.59 13.65
CA TYR A 66 -4.11 8.95 12.65
C TYR A 66 -4.42 10.30 12.02
N GLU A 67 -3.38 11.05 11.72
CA GLU A 67 -3.43 12.18 10.80
C GLU A 67 -3.07 11.68 9.41
N PHE A 68 -3.87 12.03 8.41
CA PHE A 68 -3.67 11.65 7.02
C PHE A 68 -3.31 12.90 6.22
N LYS A 69 -2.15 12.86 5.57
CA LYS A 69 -1.68 13.90 4.66
C LYS A 69 -1.63 13.35 3.24
N LYS A 70 -2.07 14.17 2.29
CA LYS A 70 -2.10 13.83 0.86
C LYS A 70 -0.90 14.45 0.17
N GLU A 71 -0.28 13.72 -0.73
CA GLU A 71 0.79 14.26 -1.60
C GLU A 71 1.93 14.92 -0.81
N GLU A 72 2.31 14.34 0.33
CA GLU A 72 3.40 14.90 1.14
C GLU A 72 4.73 14.67 0.41
N ASP A 73 5.44 15.77 0.13
CA ASP A 73 6.83 15.71 -0.31
C ASP A 73 7.70 15.29 0.88
N ASN A 74 8.45 14.21 0.71
CA ASN A 74 9.55 13.86 1.60
C ASN A 74 10.87 13.97 0.83
N ASN A 75 11.99 13.82 1.55
CA ASN A 75 13.33 13.89 0.95
C ASN A 75 13.59 12.80 -0.12
N LEU A 76 12.64 11.90 -0.32
CA LEU A 76 12.74 10.65 -1.08
C LEU A 76 11.70 10.60 -2.23
N GLY A 77 10.83 11.61 -2.33
CA GLY A 77 9.78 11.76 -3.34
C GLY A 77 8.42 12.11 -2.73
N ARG A 78 7.36 11.99 -3.53
CA ARG A 78 5.99 12.35 -3.12
C ARG A 78 5.14 11.10 -2.99
N VAL A 79 4.65 10.83 -1.78
CA VAL A 79 3.77 9.69 -1.50
C VAL A 79 2.31 10.11 -1.60
N ASP A 80 1.43 9.19 -2.00
CA ASP A 80 0.00 9.51 -2.14
C ASP A 80 -0.66 9.80 -0.80
N ILE A 81 -0.44 8.94 0.20
CA ILE A 81 -0.96 9.14 1.56
C ILE A 81 0.16 8.91 2.57
N TYR A 82 0.48 9.95 3.32
CA TYR A 82 1.37 9.90 4.49
C TYR A 82 0.53 9.89 5.76
N ILE A 83 0.85 8.99 6.69
CA ILE A 83 0.02 8.73 7.86
C ILE A 83 0.85 8.83 9.14
N ILE A 84 0.45 9.74 10.01
CA ILE A 84 1.11 10.01 11.29
C ILE A 84 0.24 9.42 12.41
N ASP A 85 0.84 8.61 13.29
CA ASP A 85 0.17 8.11 14.50
C ASP A 85 0.16 9.21 15.57
N THR A 86 -1.01 9.76 15.89
CA THR A 86 -1.14 10.94 16.76
C THR A 86 -1.15 10.60 18.25
N PHE A 87 -1.13 9.31 18.60
CA PHE A 87 -1.28 8.84 19.98
C PHE A 87 0.00 8.27 20.59
N GLU A 88 1.04 8.03 19.79
CA GLU A 88 2.26 7.38 20.27
C GLU A 88 3.51 8.13 19.80
N ASP A 89 4.16 8.81 20.75
CA ASP A 89 5.46 9.41 20.52
C ASP A 89 6.46 8.33 20.07
N LYS A 90 7.10 8.55 18.92
CA LYS A 90 8.22 7.75 18.36
C LYS A 90 7.87 6.46 17.60
N LYS A 91 6.69 6.35 16.98
CA LYS A 91 6.44 5.25 16.01
C LYS A 91 6.62 5.73 14.57
N PRO A 92 7.15 4.87 13.66
CA PRO A 92 7.36 5.26 12.27
C PRO A 92 6.01 5.52 11.60
N ASN A 93 6.01 6.54 10.73
CA ASN A 93 4.88 6.91 9.91
C ASN A 93 4.59 5.82 8.87
N PHE A 94 3.34 5.73 8.44
CA PHE A 94 2.97 4.82 7.35
C PHE A 94 2.88 5.61 6.05
N ILE A 95 3.23 4.94 4.96
CA ILE A 95 3.08 5.46 3.60
C ILE A 95 2.23 4.50 2.79
N ILE A 96 1.35 5.05 1.97
CA ILE A 96 0.52 4.30 1.04
C ILE A 96 0.64 4.95 -0.33
N GLU A 97 0.87 4.12 -1.33
CA GLU A 97 0.74 4.46 -2.75
C GLU A 97 -0.65 4.04 -3.24
N CYS A 98 -1.31 4.89 -4.01
CA CYS A 98 -2.60 4.60 -4.62
C CYS A 98 -2.38 4.24 -6.08
N LYS A 99 -3.11 3.27 -6.63
CA LYS A 99 -3.11 2.96 -8.06
C LYS A 99 -4.50 2.60 -8.54
N LEU A 100 -4.84 2.94 -9.79
CA LEU A 100 -6.05 2.42 -10.43
C LEU A 100 -5.76 1.03 -11.03
N LEU A 101 -6.78 0.17 -11.06
CA LEU A 101 -6.82 -1.06 -11.88
C LEU A 101 -8.12 -1.10 -12.70
N ASP A 102 -8.01 -1.61 -13.92
CA ASP A 102 -9.13 -1.78 -14.86
C ASP A 102 -8.96 -3.10 -15.63
N GLU A 103 -9.94 -3.43 -16.46
CA GLU A 103 -10.01 -4.66 -17.24
C GLU A 103 -9.15 -4.66 -18.51
N LYS A 104 -8.34 -3.60 -18.73
CA LYS A 104 -7.70 -3.33 -20.01
C LYS A 104 -6.20 -3.62 -19.98
N ASN A 105 -5.73 -4.27 -21.05
CA ASN A 105 -4.30 -4.54 -21.25
C ASN A 105 -3.63 -5.18 -20.03
N LEU A 106 -4.31 -6.15 -19.40
CA LEU A 106 -3.94 -6.74 -18.10
C LEU A 106 -2.52 -7.34 -18.08
N LYS A 107 -2.01 -7.76 -19.25
CA LYS A 107 -0.68 -8.37 -19.43
C LYS A 107 0.34 -7.45 -20.13
N GLY A 108 0.01 -6.19 -20.36
CA GLY A 108 0.87 -5.21 -21.02
C GLY A 108 1.48 -4.19 -20.06
N LYS A 109 2.66 -3.67 -20.40
CA LYS A 109 3.38 -2.66 -19.59
C LYS A 109 2.65 -1.31 -19.53
N ASP A 110 1.92 -0.96 -20.57
CA ASP A 110 1.20 0.33 -20.66
C ASP A 110 -0.18 0.30 -20.00
N GLY A 111 -0.69 -0.89 -19.65
CA GLY A 111 -1.94 -1.10 -18.92
C GLY A 111 -1.82 -0.71 -17.45
N LEU A 112 -2.96 -0.65 -16.75
CA LEU A 112 -2.97 -0.25 -15.34
C LEU A 112 -2.24 -1.25 -14.43
N ASN A 113 -2.26 -2.55 -14.73
CA ASN A 113 -1.40 -3.54 -14.06
C ASN A 113 0.10 -3.24 -14.24
N GLY A 114 0.51 -2.87 -15.46
CA GLY A 114 1.89 -2.48 -15.75
C GLY A 114 2.32 -1.25 -14.95
N LYS A 115 1.45 -0.24 -14.86
CA LYS A 115 1.66 0.97 -14.05
C LYS A 115 1.63 0.69 -12.55
N TYR A 116 0.79 -0.22 -12.07
CA TYR A 116 0.77 -0.68 -10.68
C TYR A 116 2.14 -1.21 -10.25
N ILE A 117 2.80 -1.96 -11.14
CA ILE A 117 4.13 -2.49 -10.92
C ILE A 117 5.19 -1.38 -11.03
N GLN A 118 5.24 -0.67 -12.16
CA GLN A 118 6.32 0.27 -12.47
C GLN A 118 6.30 1.52 -11.59
N ASN A 119 5.12 2.09 -11.33
CA ASN A 119 4.95 3.34 -10.61
C ASN A 119 4.45 3.13 -9.17
N GLY A 120 4.39 1.88 -8.71
CA GLY A 120 3.95 1.52 -7.37
C GLY A 120 4.96 0.61 -6.70
N ILE A 121 4.93 -0.68 -7.03
CA ILE A 121 5.84 -1.68 -6.43
C ILE A 121 7.31 -1.27 -6.61
N PHE A 122 7.72 -0.90 -7.82
CA PHE A 122 9.12 -0.59 -8.11
C PHE A 122 9.62 0.62 -7.30
N ARG A 123 8.76 1.61 -7.07
CA ARG A 123 9.10 2.77 -6.22
C ARG A 123 9.53 2.34 -4.82
N PHE A 124 8.87 1.35 -4.22
CA PHE A 124 9.28 0.83 -2.90
C PHE A 124 10.59 0.04 -2.90
N LEU A 125 10.98 -0.51 -4.05
CA LEU A 125 12.15 -1.37 -4.19
C LEU A 125 13.40 -0.57 -4.58
N THR A 126 13.22 0.49 -5.37
CA THR A 126 14.34 1.27 -5.92
C THR A 126 14.41 2.70 -5.40
N GLU A 127 13.30 3.29 -4.97
CA GLU A 127 13.33 4.61 -4.31
C GLU A 127 13.55 4.44 -2.81
N HIS A 128 13.98 5.51 -2.17
CA HIS A 128 14.34 5.51 -0.75
C HIS A 128 13.14 5.41 0.20
N TYR A 129 11.90 5.14 -0.24
CA TYR A 129 10.73 5.01 0.66
C TYR A 129 10.91 4.00 1.79
N PHE A 130 11.75 2.98 1.61
CA PHE A 130 12.11 2.05 2.68
C PHE A 130 12.89 2.70 3.83
N LEU A 131 13.40 3.93 3.68
CA LEU A 131 14.05 4.69 4.75
C LEU A 131 13.04 5.36 5.70
N GLU A 132 11.80 5.59 5.26
CA GLU A 132 10.74 6.18 6.10
C GLU A 132 10.26 5.21 7.19
N ASN A 133 10.41 3.91 6.96
CA ASN A 133 10.15 2.89 7.96
C ASN A 133 11.29 1.86 8.02
N ASN A 134 11.95 1.77 9.18
CA ASN A 134 13.02 0.79 9.41
C ASN A 134 12.54 -0.66 9.21
N PHE A 135 11.23 -0.92 9.25
CA PHE A 135 10.64 -2.25 9.13
C PHE A 135 10.49 -2.78 7.70
N LYS A 136 10.82 -1.98 6.68
CA LYS A 136 10.75 -2.32 5.25
C LYS A 136 9.40 -2.90 4.83
N THR A 137 8.31 -2.35 5.38
CA THR A 137 6.95 -2.80 5.10
C THR A 137 6.14 -1.63 4.59
N ASN A 138 5.74 -1.73 3.32
CA ASN A 138 5.03 -0.70 2.56
C ASN A 138 3.66 -1.22 2.12
N SER A 139 2.77 -0.32 1.73
CA SER A 139 1.43 -0.70 1.26
C SER A 139 1.00 0.09 0.04
N MET A 140 0.11 -0.54 -0.72
CA MET A 140 -0.59 0.07 -1.85
C MET A 140 -2.09 -0.12 -1.69
N ILE A 141 -2.86 0.86 -2.17
CA ILE A 141 -4.30 0.73 -2.40
C ILE A 141 -4.53 0.68 -3.90
N ALA A 142 -5.18 -0.39 -4.36
CA ALA A 142 -5.65 -0.51 -5.73
C ALA A 142 -7.15 -0.15 -5.80
N PHE A 143 -7.48 0.95 -6.47
CA PHE A 143 -8.87 1.30 -6.78
C PHE A 143 -9.32 0.59 -8.05
N ILE A 144 -10.32 -0.27 -7.91
CA ILE A 144 -10.92 -1.02 -9.01
C ILE A 144 -11.97 -0.13 -9.70
N VAL A 145 -11.68 0.35 -10.91
CA VAL A 145 -12.56 1.31 -11.64
C VAL A 145 -13.33 0.68 -12.80
N ALA A 146 -13.32 -0.65 -12.88
CA ALA A 146 -14.08 -1.44 -13.84
C ALA A 146 -14.34 -2.85 -13.31
N ASN A 147 -15.29 -3.57 -13.93
CA ASN A 147 -15.56 -4.95 -13.54
C ASN A 147 -14.39 -5.85 -13.93
N ILE A 148 -13.72 -6.42 -12.93
CA ILE A 148 -12.52 -7.23 -13.09
C ILE A 148 -12.59 -8.42 -12.15
N ASP A 149 -12.15 -9.57 -12.64
CA ASP A 149 -11.89 -10.73 -11.80
C ASP A 149 -10.57 -10.51 -11.06
N ILE A 150 -10.65 -10.25 -9.76
CA ILE A 150 -9.48 -9.92 -8.94
C ILE A 150 -8.50 -11.10 -8.85
N GLU A 151 -8.99 -12.33 -8.77
CA GLU A 151 -8.11 -13.50 -8.65
C GLU A 151 -7.28 -13.68 -9.92
N ASN A 152 -7.93 -13.63 -11.08
CA ASN A 152 -7.25 -13.70 -12.37
C ASN A 152 -6.33 -12.49 -12.59
N ASN A 153 -6.75 -11.30 -12.17
CA ASN A 153 -5.93 -10.10 -12.31
C ASN A 153 -4.65 -10.17 -11.45
N ILE A 154 -4.72 -10.72 -10.24
CA ILE A 154 -3.54 -10.95 -9.39
C ILE A 154 -2.59 -11.96 -10.03
N ALA A 155 -3.10 -12.98 -10.73
CA ALA A 155 -2.26 -13.88 -11.51
C ALA A 155 -1.52 -13.15 -12.64
N ASP A 156 -2.21 -12.26 -13.37
CA ASP A 156 -1.61 -11.44 -14.42
C ASP A 156 -0.57 -10.44 -13.89
N ILE A 157 -0.83 -9.79 -12.75
CA ILE A 157 0.14 -8.90 -12.09
C ILE A 157 1.39 -9.68 -11.67
N ASN A 158 1.23 -10.90 -11.15
CA ASN A 158 2.36 -11.76 -10.79
C ASN A 158 3.22 -12.15 -12.01
N GLU A 159 2.57 -12.52 -13.12
CA GLU A 159 3.25 -12.82 -14.38
C GLU A 159 4.02 -11.60 -14.91
N LEU A 160 3.36 -10.44 -14.95
CA LEU A 160 3.96 -9.17 -15.36
C LEU A 160 5.12 -8.75 -14.45
N SER A 161 4.97 -8.93 -13.13
CA SER A 161 6.01 -8.61 -12.15
C SER A 161 7.28 -9.41 -12.42
N LYS A 162 7.15 -10.72 -12.65
CA LYS A 162 8.29 -11.58 -13.01
C LYS A 162 8.99 -11.12 -14.28
N LYS A 163 8.22 -10.75 -15.31
CA LYS A 163 8.75 -10.24 -16.58
C LYS A 163 9.41 -8.86 -16.44
N ASN A 164 8.83 -7.98 -15.63
CA ASN A 164 9.29 -6.61 -15.47
C ASN A 164 10.52 -6.50 -14.57
N PHE A 165 10.61 -7.33 -13.51
CA PHE A 165 11.76 -7.29 -12.63
C PHE A 165 12.99 -7.95 -13.23
N ASN A 166 12.87 -8.96 -14.11
CA ASN A 166 13.98 -9.51 -14.92
C ASN A 166 15.36 -9.57 -14.20
N ASN A 167 15.41 -10.19 -13.01
CA ASN A 167 16.58 -10.32 -12.13
C ASN A 167 17.09 -9.04 -11.43
N LEU A 168 16.38 -7.91 -11.52
CA LEU A 168 16.67 -6.69 -10.76
C LEU A 168 16.31 -6.84 -9.28
N VAL A 169 15.23 -7.57 -8.98
CA VAL A 169 14.73 -7.84 -7.63
C VAL A 169 14.26 -9.28 -7.54
N GLU A 170 14.59 -9.96 -6.46
CA GLU A 170 14.17 -11.34 -6.19
C GLU A 170 12.76 -11.36 -5.60
N ILE A 171 11.78 -11.88 -6.35
CA ILE A 171 10.44 -12.10 -5.78
C ILE A 171 10.48 -13.37 -4.92
N THR A 172 10.65 -13.22 -3.60
CA THR A 172 10.68 -14.36 -2.66
C THR A 172 9.29 -14.94 -2.39
N GLN A 173 8.25 -14.11 -2.52
CA GLN A 173 6.86 -14.55 -2.44
C GLN A 173 6.03 -13.73 -3.42
N LYS A 174 5.32 -14.41 -4.34
CA LYS A 174 4.34 -13.77 -5.23
C LYS A 174 3.20 -13.10 -4.46
N ILE A 175 2.49 -12.19 -5.10
CA ILE A 175 1.28 -11.58 -4.53
C ILE A 175 0.24 -12.68 -4.31
N THR A 176 -0.19 -12.84 -3.06
CA THR A 176 -1.21 -13.82 -2.64
C THR A 176 -2.19 -13.16 -1.67
N LEU A 177 -3.44 -13.63 -1.67
CA LEU A 177 -4.42 -13.24 -0.67
C LEU A 177 -3.90 -13.60 0.72
N ASP A 178 -3.90 -12.64 1.63
CA ASP A 178 -3.52 -12.82 3.03
C ASP A 178 -4.76 -12.88 3.91
N GLU A 179 -5.63 -11.88 3.76
CA GLU A 179 -6.95 -11.79 4.39
C GLU A 179 -7.91 -11.09 3.41
N GLU A 180 -9.21 -11.10 3.67
CA GLU A 180 -10.23 -10.47 2.82
C GLU A 180 -9.80 -9.09 2.30
N ASN A 181 -9.68 -8.96 0.97
CA ASN A 181 -9.23 -7.76 0.25
C ASN A 181 -7.83 -7.22 0.62
N ILE A 182 -7.01 -8.02 1.32
CA ILE A 182 -5.61 -7.73 1.64
C ILE A 182 -4.72 -8.78 0.98
N TYR A 183 -3.86 -8.30 0.08
CA TYR A 183 -2.87 -9.12 -0.60
C TYR A 183 -1.47 -8.78 -0.08
N LYS A 184 -0.59 -9.80 -0.03
CA LYS A 184 0.80 -9.65 0.41
C LYS A 184 1.76 -10.26 -0.59
N SER A 185 2.96 -9.70 -0.66
CA SER A 185 4.09 -10.17 -1.47
C SER A 185 5.38 -9.90 -0.70
N SER A 186 6.43 -10.64 -1.02
CA SER A 186 7.77 -10.42 -0.48
C SER A 186 8.76 -10.34 -1.65
N TYR A 187 9.66 -9.37 -1.57
CA TYR A 187 10.68 -9.03 -2.56
C TYR A 187 12.06 -8.94 -1.89
#